data_AF-G8T802-F1
#
_entry.id   AF-G8T802-F1
#
_cell.length_a   1.000
_cell.length_b   1.000
_cell.length_c   1.000
_cell.angle_alpha   90.00
_cell.angle_beta   90.00
_cell.angle_gamma   90.00
#
_symmetry.space_group_name_H-M   'P 1'
#
loop_
_entity.id
_entity.type
_entity.pdbx_description
1 polymer ?
#
loop_
_entity_poly.entity_id
_entity_poly.type
_entity_poly.pdbx_seq_one_letter_code
_entity_poly.pdbx_strand_id
1 'polypeptide(L)'
;MHKPVRLASLSNEEEQELKKALGKPKYYLDAPDKIAGEQYYWFPNQGDSMNDHSERSIPGGSMVLGRLLPIKNLEEVPLNRPLVFIIDFHGEQFCLLKCPTEINAATNKLCLHSYNPGTGYDDLWVPFRYLKYIFIVERVRRPNGSEFVP
;
A
#
# COMPACT_ATOMS: atom_id res chain seq x y z
N MET A 1 21.57 -3.97 -19.99
CA MET A 1 20.81 -2.72 -20.20
C MET A 1 19.33 -3.02 -19.99
N HIS A 2 18.79 -2.76 -18.80
CA HIS A 2 17.34 -2.83 -18.57
C HIS A 2 16.72 -1.53 -19.08
N LYS A 3 15.82 -1.61 -20.06
CA LYS A 3 14.96 -0.48 -20.43
C LYS A 3 14.01 -0.21 -19.26
N PRO A 4 13.83 1.04 -18.81
CA PRO A 4 12.75 1.34 -17.89
C PRO A 4 11.43 1.08 -18.62
N VAL A 5 10.64 0.15 -18.11
CA VAL A 5 9.24 0.00 -18.50
C VAL A 5 8.57 1.30 -18.12
N ARG A 6 8.12 2.09 -19.11
CA ARG A 6 7.21 3.22 -18.84
C ARG A 6 5.96 2.62 -18.21
N LEU A 7 5.82 2.77 -16.88
CA LEU A 7 4.56 2.52 -16.20
C LEU A 7 3.52 3.41 -16.88
N ALA A 8 2.38 2.81 -17.26
CA ALA A 8 1.31 3.54 -17.91
C ALA A 8 0.88 4.69 -17.01
N SER A 9 0.98 5.93 -17.51
CA SER A 9 0.51 7.11 -16.80
C SER A 9 -0.98 7.01 -16.59
N LEU A 10 -1.46 7.37 -15.39
CA LEU A 10 -2.88 7.52 -15.12
C LEU A 10 -3.52 8.50 -16.12
N SER A 11 -4.76 8.25 -16.50
CA SER A 11 -5.58 9.23 -17.19
C SER A 11 -5.89 10.43 -16.27
N ASN A 12 -6.28 11.57 -16.86
CA ASN A 12 -6.69 12.74 -16.08
C ASN A 12 -7.83 12.45 -15.10
N GLU A 13 -8.75 11.56 -15.47
CA GLU A 13 -9.87 11.15 -14.62
C GLU A 13 -9.37 10.34 -13.43
N GLU A 14 -8.51 9.33 -13.67
CA GLU A 14 -7.89 8.53 -12.61
C GLU A 14 -7.01 9.38 -11.68
N GLU A 15 -6.31 10.41 -12.20
CA GLU A 15 -5.57 11.34 -11.36
C GLU A 15 -6.47 12.16 -10.42
N GLN A 16 -7.63 12.61 -10.91
CA GLN A 16 -8.59 13.35 -10.10
C GLN A 16 -9.22 12.46 -9.03
N GLU A 17 -9.58 11.23 -9.39
CA GLU A 17 -10.07 10.23 -8.45
C GLU A 17 -9.03 9.88 -7.39
N LEU A 18 -7.76 9.72 -7.78
CA LEU A 18 -6.65 9.47 -6.86
C LEU A 18 -6.47 10.63 -5.88
N LYS A 19 -6.45 11.88 -6.38
CA LYS A 19 -6.37 13.08 -5.53
C LYS A 19 -7.55 13.15 -4.56
N LYS A 20 -8.76 12.77 -5.00
CA LYS A 20 -9.95 12.72 -4.15
C LYS A 20 -9.82 11.66 -3.05
N ALA A 21 -9.33 10.47 -3.41
CA ALA A 21 -9.13 9.35 -2.48
C ALA A 21 -8.07 9.66 -1.42
N LEU A 22 -6.93 10.22 -1.82
CA LEU A 22 -5.85 10.60 -0.90
C LEU A 22 -6.21 11.78 0.01
N GLY A 23 -7.19 12.59 -0.40
CA GLY A 23 -7.58 13.80 0.32
C GLY A 23 -6.48 14.86 0.34
N LYS A 24 -6.60 15.81 1.27
CA LYS A 24 -5.61 16.88 1.43
C LYS A 24 -4.35 16.33 2.11
N PRO A 25 -3.15 16.53 1.53
CA PRO A 25 -1.90 16.17 2.18
C PRO A 25 -1.79 16.86 3.54
N LYS A 26 -1.49 16.09 4.60
CA LYS A 26 -1.23 16.64 5.94
C LYS A 26 0.24 16.95 6.17
N TYR A 27 1.13 16.26 5.46
CA TYR A 27 2.58 16.36 5.65
C TYR A 27 3.30 16.27 4.30
N TYR A 28 4.37 17.07 4.15
CA TYR A 28 5.30 16.97 3.03
C TYR A 28 6.61 16.42 3.57
N LEU A 29 6.85 15.14 3.34
CA LEU A 29 8.11 14.48 3.66
C LEU A 29 8.81 14.16 2.34
N ASP A 30 10.01 14.70 2.16
CA ASP A 30 10.78 14.40 0.96
C ASP A 30 11.52 13.07 1.08
N ALA A 31 11.74 12.40 -0.05
CA ALA A 31 12.49 11.16 -0.11
C ALA A 31 13.52 11.29 -1.24
N PRO A 32 14.83 11.29 -0.94
CA PRO A 32 15.88 11.62 -1.90
C PRO A 32 16.06 10.57 -3.02
N ASP A 33 15.45 9.39 -2.85
CA ASP A 33 15.53 8.20 -3.69
C ASP A 33 14.30 8.02 -4.63
N LYS A 34 13.51 9.06 -4.83
CA LYS A 34 12.37 9.01 -5.76
C LYS A 34 12.82 8.83 -7.21
N ILE A 35 12.19 7.88 -7.89
CA ILE A 35 12.35 7.66 -9.32
C ILE A 35 11.55 8.75 -10.07
N ALA A 36 12.21 9.42 -11.02
CA ALA A 36 11.56 10.46 -11.82
C ALA A 36 10.38 9.89 -12.62
N GLY A 37 9.22 10.54 -12.53
CA GLY A 37 7.98 10.12 -13.21
C GLY A 37 7.08 9.20 -12.39
N GLU A 38 7.57 8.66 -11.27
CA GLU A 38 6.76 7.85 -10.35
C GLU A 38 6.05 8.74 -9.31
N GLN A 39 4.90 8.27 -8.81
CA GLN A 39 4.10 8.99 -7.82
C GLN A 39 4.27 8.36 -6.43
N TYR A 40 4.62 9.19 -5.44
CA TYR A 40 4.91 8.75 -4.08
C TYR A 40 4.07 9.52 -3.05
N TYR A 41 3.63 8.82 -2.02
CA TYR A 41 2.78 9.35 -0.96
C TYR A 41 3.19 8.80 0.40
N TRP A 42 3.10 9.65 1.43
CA TRP A 42 3.33 9.24 2.81
C TRP A 42 2.00 8.94 3.51
N PHE A 43 1.89 7.73 4.04
CA PHE A 43 0.72 7.24 4.76
C PHE A 43 1.03 7.10 6.26
N PRO A 44 0.26 7.75 7.14
CA PRO A 44 0.37 7.50 8.57
C PRO A 44 -0.22 6.13 8.90
N ASN A 45 0.55 5.26 9.53
CA ASN A 45 0.07 3.98 10.03
C ASN A 45 -0.65 4.18 11.37
N GLN A 46 -1.89 3.70 11.45
CA GLN A 46 -2.70 3.72 12.66
C GLN A 46 -3.00 2.28 13.10
N GLY A 47 -2.94 2.03 14.40
CA GLY A 47 -3.06 0.70 14.97
C GLY A 47 -1.79 -0.14 14.82
N ASP A 48 -1.91 -1.42 15.16
CA ASP A 48 -0.80 -2.35 15.37
C ASP A 48 -0.92 -3.62 14.51
N SER A 49 -1.76 -3.62 13.48
CA SER A 49 -1.96 -4.81 12.64
C SER A 49 -0.70 -5.27 11.88
N MET A 50 0.27 -4.37 11.69
CA MET A 50 1.57 -4.68 11.07
C MET A 50 2.71 -4.73 12.09
N ASN A 51 2.38 -4.86 13.38
CA ASN A 51 3.34 -4.92 14.47
C ASN A 51 3.40 -6.33 15.08
N ASP A 52 4.37 -7.11 14.67
CA ASP A 52 4.73 -8.41 15.23
C ASP A 52 5.93 -8.33 16.20
N HIS A 53 6.37 -7.11 16.54
CA HIS A 53 7.57 -6.82 17.32
C HIS A 53 8.90 -7.29 16.70
N SER A 54 8.91 -7.70 15.43
CA SER A 54 10.13 -8.05 14.71
C SER A 54 10.88 -6.81 14.20
N GLU A 55 12.07 -7.02 13.64
CA GLU A 55 12.83 -5.96 12.96
C GLU A 55 12.11 -5.41 11.73
N ARG A 56 11.12 -6.12 11.18
CA ARG A 56 10.30 -5.66 10.05
C ARG A 56 8.95 -5.08 10.47
N SER A 57 8.68 -5.03 11.77
CA SER A 57 7.45 -4.47 12.32
C SER A 57 7.24 -3.01 11.88
N ILE A 58 5.98 -2.70 11.58
CA ILE A 58 5.48 -1.35 11.29
C ILE A 58 4.48 -0.98 12.40
N PRO A 59 4.97 -0.45 13.54
CA PRO A 59 4.10 -0.08 14.66
C PRO A 59 3.22 1.13 14.32
N GLY A 60 2.15 1.31 15.10
CA GLY A 60 1.32 2.50 15.04
C GLY A 60 2.13 3.78 15.26
N GLY A 61 1.77 4.84 14.54
CA GLY A 61 2.53 6.10 14.52
C GLY A 61 3.70 6.11 13.55
N SER A 62 3.99 5.01 12.86
CA SER A 62 4.96 5.01 11.75
C SER A 62 4.41 5.80 10.55
N MET A 63 5.31 6.34 9.73
CA MET A 63 5.00 6.87 8.41
C MET A 63 5.52 5.91 7.34
N VAL A 64 4.71 5.64 6.33
CA VAL A 64 5.01 4.67 5.26
C VAL A 64 5.05 5.39 3.92
N LEU A 65 6.16 5.31 3.21
CA LEU A 65 6.30 5.83 1.86
C LEU A 65 5.80 4.79 0.85
N GLY A 66 4.65 5.06 0.27
CA GLY A 66 4.06 4.25 -0.79
C GLY A 66 4.36 4.84 -2.17
N ARG A 67 4.88 4.03 -3.09
CA ARG A 67 4.93 4.35 -4.52
C ARG A 67 3.70 3.76 -5.22
N LEU A 68 2.96 4.56 -5.96
CA LEU A 68 1.80 4.10 -6.70
C LEU A 68 2.19 2.97 -7.65
N LEU A 69 1.47 1.86 -7.58
CA LEU A 69 1.59 0.73 -8.49
C LEU A 69 0.32 0.65 -9.35
N PRO A 70 0.35 1.18 -10.59
CA PRO A 70 -0.75 0.99 -11.52
C PRO A 70 -0.80 -0.47 -11.93
N ILE A 71 -1.83 -1.18 -11.47
CA ILE A 71 -2.10 -2.59 -11.76
C ILE A 71 -3.37 -2.73 -12.59
N LYS A 72 -3.32 -3.60 -13.60
CA LYS A 72 -4.48 -3.88 -14.49
C LYS A 72 -5.19 -5.17 -14.15
N ASN A 73 -4.48 -6.11 -13.53
CA ASN A 73 -4.99 -7.42 -13.14
C ASN A 73 -4.39 -7.82 -11.79
N LEU A 74 -4.96 -8.86 -11.21
CA LEU A 74 -4.65 -9.29 -9.85
C LEU A 74 -3.26 -9.96 -9.79
N GLU A 75 -2.82 -10.59 -10.87
CA GLU A 75 -1.54 -11.30 -10.99
C GLU A 75 -0.32 -10.36 -10.96
N GLU A 76 -0.52 -9.07 -11.26
CA GLU A 76 0.52 -8.04 -11.18
C GLU A 76 0.83 -7.60 -9.73
N VAL A 77 0.00 -7.99 -8.75
CA VAL A 77 0.20 -7.59 -7.34
C VAL A 77 1.38 -8.35 -6.72
N PRO A 78 2.41 -7.65 -6.23
CA PRO A 78 3.55 -8.31 -5.60
C PRO A 78 3.15 -8.90 -4.24
N LEU A 79 3.39 -10.20 -4.05
CA LEU A 79 3.11 -10.92 -2.81
C LEU A 79 4.29 -10.83 -1.83
N ASN A 80 4.01 -11.09 -0.55
CA ASN A 80 4.98 -11.24 0.54
C ASN A 80 5.82 -9.99 0.86
N ARG A 81 5.26 -8.80 0.58
CA ARG A 81 5.82 -7.51 1.01
C ARG A 81 4.69 -6.56 1.40
N PRO A 82 4.90 -5.61 2.32
CA PRO A 82 3.81 -4.74 2.74
C PRO A 82 3.43 -3.76 1.61
N LEU A 83 2.12 -3.58 1.43
CA LEU A 83 1.53 -2.64 0.49
C LEU A 83 0.46 -1.80 1.20
N VAL A 84 0.24 -0.59 0.72
CA VAL A 84 -0.94 0.21 1.08
C VAL A 84 -2.03 0.01 0.03
N PHE A 85 -3.24 -0.27 0.48
CA PHE A 85 -4.41 -0.48 -0.36
C PHE A 85 -5.45 0.60 -0.06
N ILE A 86 -5.95 1.27 -1.10
CA ILE A 86 -7.20 2.01 -1.02
C ILE A 86 -8.29 1.12 -1.59
N ILE A 87 -9.27 0.80 -0.76
CA ILE A 87 -10.39 -0.09 -1.06
C ILE A 87 -11.67 0.74 -1.07
N ASP A 88 -12.52 0.54 -2.07
CA ASP A 88 -13.88 1.07 -2.10
C ASP A 88 -14.88 -0.09 -1.99
N PHE A 89 -15.65 -0.10 -0.92
CA PHE A 89 -16.66 -1.11 -0.64
C PHE A 89 -17.98 -0.43 -0.28
N HIS A 90 -18.99 -0.59 -1.15
CA HIS A 90 -20.31 0.02 -0.98
C HIS A 90 -20.30 1.55 -0.78
N GLY A 91 -19.35 2.25 -1.40
CA GLY A 91 -19.23 3.71 -1.31
C GLY A 91 -18.46 4.19 -0.07
N GLU A 92 -18.00 3.28 0.78
CA GLU A 92 -17.06 3.58 1.85
C GLU A 92 -15.63 3.28 1.40
N GLN A 93 -14.73 4.20 1.75
CA GLN A 93 -13.31 4.08 1.43
C GLN A 93 -12.49 3.68 2.65
N PHE A 94 -11.66 2.66 2.47
CA PHE A 94 -10.73 2.16 3.48
C PHE A 94 -9.30 2.29 2.96
N CYS A 95 -8.38 2.70 3.83
CA CYS A 95 -6.95 2.72 3.56
C CYS A 95 -6.28 1.71 4.49
N LEU A 96 -5.80 0.60 3.94
CA LEU A 96 -5.24 -0.51 4.69
C LEU A 96 -3.75 -0.69 4.39
N LEU A 97 -2.94 -0.91 5.41
CA LEU A 97 -1.56 -1.39 5.28
C LEU A 97 -1.54 -2.88 5.63
N LYS A 98 -1.25 -3.73 4.65
CA LYS A 98 -1.26 -5.21 4.78
C LYS A 98 -0.19 -5.85 3.90
N CYS A 99 0.10 -7.11 4.16
CA CYS A 99 0.97 -7.94 3.32
C CYS A 99 0.09 -8.88 2.48
N PRO A 100 0.00 -8.73 1.16
CA PRO A 100 -0.69 -9.72 0.34
C PRO A 100 0.09 -11.03 0.32
N THR A 101 -0.57 -12.15 0.56
CA THR A 101 0.09 -13.47 0.71
C THR A 101 -0.38 -14.48 -0.34
N GLU A 102 -1.61 -14.35 -0.82
CA GLU A 102 -2.22 -15.31 -1.74
C GLU A 102 -3.18 -14.64 -2.72
N ILE A 103 -3.25 -15.20 -3.93
CA ILE A 103 -4.22 -14.84 -4.96
C ILE A 103 -5.13 -16.04 -5.21
N ASN A 104 -6.42 -15.85 -5.04
CA ASN A 104 -7.42 -16.82 -5.46
C ASN A 104 -7.98 -16.41 -6.83
N ALA A 105 -7.38 -16.95 -7.88
CA ALA A 105 -7.75 -16.65 -9.26
C ALA A 105 -9.21 -17.05 -9.59
N ALA A 106 -9.71 -18.16 -9.02
CA ALA A 106 -11.06 -18.64 -9.27
C ALA A 106 -12.15 -17.67 -8.78
N THR A 107 -11.88 -16.94 -7.71
CA THR A 107 -12.80 -15.94 -7.15
C THR A 107 -12.35 -14.50 -7.37
N ASN A 108 -11.22 -14.30 -8.05
CA ASN A 108 -10.56 -13.02 -8.28
C ASN A 108 -10.39 -12.20 -6.99
N LYS A 109 -9.83 -12.85 -5.94
CA LYS A 109 -9.61 -12.24 -4.62
C LYS A 109 -8.14 -12.26 -4.22
N LEU A 110 -7.73 -11.20 -3.52
CA LEU A 110 -6.42 -11.06 -2.88
C LEU A 110 -6.56 -11.33 -1.38
N CYS A 111 -5.71 -12.19 -0.82
CA CYS A 111 -5.60 -12.36 0.63
C CYS A 111 -4.69 -11.28 1.20
N LEU A 112 -5.19 -10.50 2.16
CA LEU A 112 -4.46 -9.45 2.86
C LEU A 112 -4.16 -9.89 4.31
N HIS A 113 -2.89 -10.15 4.58
CA HIS A 113 -2.41 -10.62 5.88
C HIS A 113 -1.89 -9.46 6.75
N SER A 114 -2.09 -9.60 8.05
CA SER A 114 -1.54 -8.74 9.10
C SER A 114 -0.28 -9.40 9.68
N TYR A 115 0.80 -8.67 9.95
CA TYR A 115 1.95 -9.29 10.64
C TYR A 115 1.63 -9.65 12.10
N ASN A 116 0.76 -8.88 12.74
CA ASN A 116 0.42 -9.09 14.14
C ASN A 116 -0.35 -10.42 14.31
N PRO A 117 0.18 -11.38 15.10
CA PRO A 117 -0.45 -12.69 15.31
C PRO A 117 -1.57 -12.66 16.35
N GLY A 118 -1.89 -11.49 16.92
CA GLY A 118 -2.93 -11.32 17.92
C GLY A 118 -4.32 -11.66 17.39
N THR A 119 -5.25 -11.94 18.31
CA THR A 119 -6.65 -12.20 17.99
C THR A 119 -7.30 -10.99 17.32
N GLY A 120 -8.05 -11.20 16.24
CA GLY A 120 -8.73 -10.13 15.50
C GLY A 120 -7.96 -9.57 14.31
N TYR A 121 -6.79 -10.14 14.00
CA TYR A 121 -5.97 -9.80 12.82
C TYR A 121 -6.02 -10.86 11.71
N ASP A 122 -7.17 -11.52 11.58
CA ASP A 122 -7.39 -12.57 10.59
C ASP A 122 -7.20 -12.08 9.15
N ASP A 123 -6.89 -13.04 8.27
CA ASP A 123 -6.71 -12.79 6.84
C ASP A 123 -7.98 -12.23 6.20
N LEU A 124 -7.81 -11.13 5.47
CA LEU A 124 -8.90 -10.47 4.76
C LEU A 124 -8.85 -10.79 3.26
N TRP A 125 -9.85 -11.51 2.77
CA TRP A 125 -10.01 -11.80 1.35
C TRP A 125 -10.78 -10.69 0.62
N VAL A 126 -10.09 -9.90 -0.19
CA VAL A 126 -10.66 -8.75 -0.90
C VAL A 126 -10.83 -9.05 -2.39
N PRO A 127 -12.06 -9.00 -2.93
CA PRO A 127 -12.29 -9.02 -4.38
C PRO A 127 -11.54 -7.90 -5.10
N PHE A 128 -10.85 -8.24 -6.19
CA PHE A 128 -10.03 -7.29 -6.95
C PHE A 128 -10.80 -6.03 -7.39
N ARG A 129 -12.09 -6.19 -7.73
CA ARG A 129 -12.98 -5.08 -8.13
C ARG A 129 -13.12 -3.95 -7.08
N TYR A 130 -12.80 -4.24 -5.82
CA TYR A 130 -12.86 -3.26 -4.72
C TYR A 130 -11.51 -2.59 -4.47
N LEU A 131 -10.41 -3.12 -5.00
CA LEU A 131 -9.09 -2.49 -4.91
C LEU A 131 -9.02 -1.33 -5.90
N LYS A 132 -8.94 -0.09 -5.42
CA LYS A 132 -8.88 1.11 -6.25
C LYS A 132 -7.45 1.54 -6.53
N TYR A 133 -6.62 1.59 -5.51
CA TYR A 133 -5.22 1.97 -5.63
C TYR A 133 -4.35 1.07 -4.75
N ILE A 134 -3.18 0.72 -5.27
CA ILE A 134 -2.16 -0.03 -4.55
C ILE A 134 -0.88 0.79 -4.55
N PHE A 135 -0.22 0.85 -3.40
CA PHE A 135 1.08 1.49 -3.27
C PHE A 135 2.08 0.49 -2.71
N ILE A 136 3.19 0.32 -3.41
CA ILE A 136 4.33 -0.44 -2.92
C ILE A 136 4.98 0.34 -1.79
N VAL A 137 5.13 -0.29 -0.63
CA VAL A 137 5.91 0.31 0.44
C VAL A 137 7.39 0.25 0.07
N GLU A 138 7.98 1.42 -0.10
CA GLU A 138 9.41 1.59 -0.41
C GLU A 138 10.21 1.91 0.86
N ARG A 139 9.59 2.55 1.85
CA ARG A 139 10.26 2.94 3.09
C ARG A 139 9.28 3.07 4.25
N VAL A 140 9.75 2.76 5.45
CA VAL A 140 9.04 2.98 6.71
C VAL A 140 9.90 3.84 7.62
N ARG A 141 9.30 4.89 8.20
CA ARG A 141 9.89 5.70 9.28
C ARG A 141 9.11 5.43 10.57
N ARG A 142 9.76 4.86 11.56
CA ARG A 142 9.17 4.51 12.87
C ARG A 142 8.98 5.74 13.76
N PRO A 143 8.15 5.64 14.83
CA PRO A 143 7.96 6.75 15.79
C PRO A 143 9.25 7.23 16.44
N ASN A 144 10.23 6.35 16.64
CA ASN A 144 11.54 6.68 17.19
C ASN A 144 12.49 7.37 16.17
N GLY A 145 12.04 7.61 14.95
CA GLY A 145 12.82 8.25 13.88
C GLY A 145 13.68 7.30 13.05
N SER A 146 13.80 6.02 13.43
CA SER A 146 14.52 5.02 12.62
C SER A 146 13.80 4.71 11.30
N GLU A 147 14.56 4.40 10.25
CA GLU A 147 14.04 4.09 8.93
C GLU A 147 14.52 2.73 8.44
N PHE A 148 13.68 2.03 7.66
CA PHE A 148 14.05 0.80 6.97
C PHE A 148 13.28 0.61 5.66
N VAL A 149 13.81 -0.26 4.79
CA VAL A 149 13.14 -0.75 3.58
C VAL A 149 12.55 -2.13 3.92
N PRO A 150 11.23 -2.32 3.82
CA PRO A 150 10.56 -3.55 4.27
C PRO A 150 10.62 -4.70 3.27
#